data_AF-A0A973W6M5-F1
#
_entry.id   AF-A0A973W6M5-F1
#
_cell.length_a   1.000
_cell.length_b   1.000
_cell.length_c   1.000
_cell.angle_alpha   90.00
_cell.angle_beta   90.00
_cell.angle_gamma   90.00
#
_symmetry.space_group_name_H-M   'P 1'
#
loop_
_entity.id
_entity.type
_entity.pdbx_description
1 polymer ?
#
loop_
_entity_poly.entity_id
_entity_poly.type
_entity_poly.pdbx_seq_one_letter_code
_entity_poly.pdbx_strand_id
1 'polypeptide(L)'
;MSIQTTDIPFSGPPRHRLLLLTRRYLQQAAIVGVAVALVVWFGCSVRHALAQKGIQFSFGYLWNSAGISLSEGVVIAFEGLRPILRPFSSTDTNAQALLAGLGNTLKVTLSAILLSTAFGTIVGIGRLSTNWLVRNLSFGLVECVRNTPLLIQIVFWYFAVVLRFPPADAASSWFGGLIASRSGVFLPGIAVSDVASPVSWSLLVCGFGAAFAALFVGHRATKAALCAASAAAVTGSIIVGFPLALDLPVATRFGANGGTVLTPEMTAILLAIVVNSSAYVAEIVRGAIDALPKGQWEASAALGLSRSHTLRDIILPQVFRVVLPSFANRYISLTKDTSLGIAIGYPDLFNVSGTVSNQTGRNLEGVIIVMLTYLVLSWIISACMNLINARANARGGS
;
A
#
# COMPACT_ATOMS: atom_id res chain seq x y z
N MET A 1 40.55 -32.04 47.67
CA MET A 1 40.72 -33.29 46.89
C MET A 1 39.41 -33.54 46.17
N SER A 2 39.48 -33.54 44.83
CA SER A 2 38.47 -33.66 43.76
C SER A 2 37.00 -33.96 44.08
N ILE A 3 36.12 -33.06 43.63
CA ILE A 3 34.70 -33.32 43.35
C ILE A 3 34.65 -34.11 42.03
N GLN A 4 34.19 -35.37 42.07
CA GLN A 4 33.93 -36.18 40.89
C GLN A 4 32.61 -35.77 40.24
N THR A 5 32.71 -35.26 39.01
CA THR A 5 31.59 -35.01 38.09
C THR A 5 31.05 -36.35 37.56
N THR A 6 29.76 -36.62 37.76
CA THR A 6 29.05 -37.72 37.11
C THR A 6 28.73 -37.31 35.67
N ASP A 7 29.46 -37.85 34.70
CA ASP A 7 29.15 -37.72 33.27
C ASP A 7 27.91 -38.54 32.92
N ILE A 8 26.82 -37.85 32.55
CA ILE A 8 25.64 -38.47 31.95
C ILE A 8 25.89 -38.58 30.44
N PRO A 9 25.87 -39.78 29.83
CA PRO A 9 26.10 -39.89 28.39
C PRO A 9 24.90 -39.33 27.62
N PHE A 10 25.13 -38.29 26.81
CA PHE A 10 24.18 -37.81 25.80
C PHE A 10 23.96 -38.91 24.74
N SER A 11 22.87 -39.67 24.86
CA SER A 11 22.41 -40.55 23.78
C SER A 11 21.85 -39.68 22.64
N GLY A 12 22.54 -39.65 21.50
CA GLY A 12 22.04 -39.02 20.27
C GLY A 12 20.66 -39.58 19.86
N PRO A 13 19.87 -38.84 19.06
CA PRO A 13 18.51 -39.25 18.72
C PRO A 13 18.50 -40.65 18.04
N PRO A 14 17.55 -41.53 18.39
CA PRO A 14 17.54 -42.90 17.90
C PRO A 14 17.47 -42.96 16.37
N ARG A 15 18.28 -43.82 15.74
CA ARG A 15 18.42 -43.97 14.27
C ARG A 15 17.08 -44.11 13.52
N HIS A 16 16.05 -44.67 14.16
CA HIS A 16 14.69 -44.80 13.62
C HIS A 16 14.00 -43.43 13.35
N ARG A 17 14.33 -42.39 14.13
CA ARG A 17 13.77 -41.04 13.96
C ARG A 17 14.35 -40.33 12.73
N LEU A 18 15.62 -40.58 12.42
CA LEU A 18 16.29 -40.08 11.22
C LEU A 18 15.69 -40.66 9.94
N LEU A 19 15.42 -41.98 9.91
CA LEU A 19 14.80 -42.66 8.77
C LEU A 19 13.39 -42.17 8.45
N LEU A 20 12.60 -41.86 9.49
CA LEU A 20 11.25 -41.30 9.33
C LEU A 20 11.28 -39.86 8.78
N LEU A 21 12.24 -39.04 9.21
CA LEU A 21 12.41 -37.68 8.71
C LEU A 21 12.86 -37.70 7.24
N THR A 22 13.85 -38.51 6.87
CA THR A 22 14.30 -38.66 5.48
C THR A 22 13.17 -39.14 4.56
N ARG A 23 12.32 -40.07 5.01
CA ARG A 23 11.16 -40.54 4.24
C ARG A 23 10.13 -39.41 3.99
N ARG A 24 9.87 -38.56 4.98
CA ARG A 24 8.95 -37.42 4.84
C ARG A 24 9.48 -36.37 3.87
N TYR A 25 10.77 -36.02 3.96
CA TYR A 25 11.39 -35.10 3.01
C TYR A 25 11.43 -35.65 1.59
N LEU A 26 11.69 -36.95 1.41
CA LEU A 26 11.60 -37.63 0.11
C LEU A 26 10.19 -37.61 -0.47
N GLN A 27 9.16 -37.86 0.36
CA GLN A 27 7.76 -37.79 -0.07
C GLN A 27 7.35 -36.37 -0.44
N GLN A 28 7.74 -35.36 0.34
CA GLN A 28 7.51 -33.95 -0.03
C GLN A 28 8.22 -33.58 -1.32
N ALA A 29 9.50 -33.96 -1.48
CA ALA A 29 10.26 -33.71 -2.70
C ALA A 29 9.62 -34.40 -3.93
N ALA A 30 9.12 -35.62 -3.78
CA ALA A 30 8.41 -36.32 -4.84
C ALA A 30 7.10 -35.63 -5.23
N ILE A 31 6.29 -35.20 -4.25
CA ILE A 31 5.05 -34.46 -4.50
C ILE A 31 5.34 -33.14 -5.21
N VAL A 32 6.32 -32.38 -4.74
CA VAL A 32 6.76 -31.13 -5.38
C VAL A 32 7.28 -31.39 -6.80
N GLY A 33 8.07 -32.44 -6.99
CA GLY A 33 8.58 -32.84 -8.30
C GLY A 33 7.47 -33.20 -9.29
N VAL A 34 6.47 -33.98 -8.87
CA VAL A 34 5.30 -34.31 -9.69
C VAL A 34 4.48 -33.06 -10.01
N ALA A 35 4.27 -32.17 -9.03
CA ALA A 35 3.55 -30.92 -9.26
C ALA A 35 4.29 -30.03 -10.28
N VAL A 36 5.61 -29.88 -10.17
CA VAL A 36 6.43 -29.13 -11.14
C VAL A 36 6.36 -29.79 -12.52
N ALA A 37 6.47 -31.12 -12.60
CA ALA A 37 6.38 -31.84 -13.86
C ALA A 37 5.01 -31.66 -14.54
N LEU A 38 3.91 -31.68 -13.78
CA LEU A 38 2.57 -31.42 -14.28
C LEU A 38 2.43 -29.98 -14.80
N VAL A 39 2.96 -28.99 -14.09
CA VAL A 39 2.94 -27.58 -14.53
C VAL A 39 3.74 -27.40 -15.82
N VAL A 40 4.95 -27.98 -15.90
CA VAL A 40 5.78 -27.91 -17.11
C VAL A 40 5.11 -28.63 -18.27
N TRP A 41 4.58 -29.84 -18.06
CA TRP A 41 3.87 -30.60 -19.07
C TRP A 41 2.64 -29.86 -19.59
N PHE A 42 1.84 -29.27 -18.69
CA PHE A 42 0.69 -28.45 -19.06
C PHE A 42 1.11 -27.21 -19.85
N GLY A 43 2.14 -26.48 -19.40
CA GLY A 43 2.67 -25.31 -20.11
C GLY A 43 3.18 -25.64 -21.51
N CYS A 44 3.91 -26.76 -21.65
CA CYS A 44 4.33 -27.26 -22.96
C CYS A 44 3.12 -27.64 -23.82
N SER A 45 2.12 -28.31 -23.25
CA SER A 45 0.92 -28.74 -23.99
C SER A 45 0.11 -27.55 -24.50
N VAL A 46 -0.09 -26.52 -23.65
CA VAL A 46 -0.72 -25.26 -24.03
C VAL A 46 0.08 -24.56 -25.13
N ARG A 47 1.41 -24.48 -25.00
CA ARG A 47 2.27 -23.88 -26.02
C ARG A 47 2.13 -24.58 -27.38
N HIS A 48 2.11 -25.91 -27.41
CA HIS A 48 1.94 -26.67 -28.66
C HIS A 48 0.53 -26.47 -29.24
N ALA A 49 -0.52 -26.49 -28.40
CA ALA A 49 -1.89 -26.25 -28.83
C ALA A 49 -2.11 -24.83 -29.39
N LEU A 50 -1.44 -23.83 -28.82
CA LEU A 50 -1.47 -22.44 -29.29
C LEU A 50 -0.70 -22.27 -30.59
N ALA A 51 0.47 -22.91 -30.72
CA ALA A 51 1.27 -22.88 -31.94
C ALA A 51 0.50 -23.46 -33.14
N GLN A 52 -0.29 -24.52 -32.94
CA GLN A 52 -1.18 -25.08 -33.97
C GLN A 52 -2.27 -24.10 -34.42
N LYS A 53 -2.65 -23.14 -33.57
CA LYS A 53 -3.62 -22.08 -33.88
C LYS A 53 -2.96 -20.77 -34.36
N GLY A 54 -1.66 -20.80 -34.65
CA GLY A 54 -0.91 -19.61 -35.08
C GLY A 54 -0.65 -18.58 -33.98
N ILE A 55 -0.97 -18.90 -32.72
CA ILE A 55 -0.73 -18.01 -31.58
C ILE A 55 0.67 -18.31 -31.05
N GLN A 56 1.61 -17.40 -31.31
CA GLN A 56 2.94 -17.48 -30.74
C GLN A 56 2.90 -17.01 -29.28
N PHE A 57 3.26 -17.88 -28.34
CA PHE A 57 3.37 -17.52 -26.93
C PHE A 57 4.80 -17.06 -26.62
N SER A 58 5.02 -15.77 -26.36
CA SER A 58 6.35 -15.20 -26.11
C SER A 58 6.31 -13.92 -25.27
N PHE A 59 7.25 -13.80 -24.33
CA PHE A 59 7.48 -12.59 -23.53
C PHE A 59 8.48 -11.62 -24.16
N GLY A 60 8.95 -11.87 -25.40
CA GLY A 60 9.91 -11.00 -26.08
C GLY A 60 9.39 -9.58 -26.30
N TYR A 61 8.08 -9.39 -26.43
CA TYR A 61 7.47 -8.08 -26.61
C TYR A 61 7.72 -7.11 -25.45
N LEU A 62 8.01 -7.62 -24.24
CA LEU A 62 8.28 -6.81 -23.05
C LEU A 62 9.49 -5.89 -23.23
N TRP A 63 10.45 -6.29 -24.07
CA TRP A 63 11.68 -5.53 -24.32
C TRP A 63 11.57 -4.59 -25.51
N ASN A 64 10.44 -4.60 -26.23
CA ASN A 64 10.19 -3.66 -27.31
C ASN A 64 9.74 -2.31 -26.76
N SER A 65 9.95 -1.26 -27.54
CA SER A 65 9.41 0.08 -27.27
C SER A 65 7.89 0.00 -27.11
N ALA A 66 7.38 0.69 -26.09
CA ALA A 66 5.99 0.61 -25.70
C ALA A 66 5.08 1.38 -26.65
N GLY A 67 5.52 2.53 -27.18
CA GLY A 67 4.72 3.31 -28.13
C GLY A 67 3.40 3.84 -27.56
N ILE A 68 3.27 3.89 -26.22
CA ILE A 68 2.11 4.43 -25.51
C ILE A 68 2.51 5.65 -24.69
N SER A 69 1.54 6.50 -24.38
CA SER A 69 1.72 7.61 -23.43
C SER A 69 0.84 7.34 -22.21
N LEU A 70 1.42 7.44 -21.01
CA LEU A 70 0.69 7.30 -19.76
C LEU A 70 0.39 8.69 -19.19
N SER A 71 -0.83 8.91 -18.69
CA SER A 71 -1.18 10.16 -17.99
C SER A 71 -0.46 10.30 -16.65
N GLU A 72 -0.06 9.19 -16.04
CA GLU A 72 0.78 9.13 -14.85
C GLU A 72 1.66 7.88 -14.89
N GLY A 73 2.88 7.98 -14.37
CA GLY A 73 3.77 6.84 -14.21
C GLY A 73 5.22 7.29 -14.03
N VAL A 74 5.91 6.68 -13.07
CA VAL A 74 7.32 6.96 -12.82
C VAL A 74 8.10 5.68 -13.10
N VAL A 75 9.20 5.82 -13.84
CA VAL A 75 10.12 4.74 -14.15
C VAL A 75 11.47 5.04 -13.51
N ILE A 76 12.14 3.98 -13.06
CA ILE A 76 13.52 4.04 -12.64
C ILE A 76 14.38 4.00 -13.91
N ALA A 77 15.03 5.11 -14.23
CA ALA A 77 16.03 5.20 -15.29
C ALA A 77 17.42 5.32 -14.68
N PHE A 78 18.46 5.02 -15.47
CA PHE A 78 19.84 5.14 -15.01
C PHE A 78 20.55 6.21 -15.84
N GLU A 79 20.98 7.28 -15.18
CA GLU A 79 21.92 8.25 -15.75
C GLU A 79 23.33 7.86 -15.30
N GLY A 80 24.03 7.12 -16.16
CA GLY A 80 25.31 6.48 -15.82
C GLY A 80 25.11 5.41 -14.74
N LEU A 81 25.66 5.64 -13.54
CA LEU A 81 25.53 4.75 -12.37
C LEU A 81 24.45 5.19 -11.37
N ARG A 82 23.77 6.32 -11.62
CA ARG A 82 22.79 6.89 -10.68
C ARG A 82 21.37 6.51 -11.10
N PRO A 83 20.59 5.82 -10.24
CA PRO A 83 19.17 5.63 -10.49
C PRO A 83 18.44 6.96 -10.29
N ILE A 84 17.75 7.40 -11.34
CA ILE A 84 16.87 8.57 -11.33
C ILE A 84 15.42 8.13 -11.51
N LEU A 85 14.51 8.81 -10.84
CA LEU A 85 13.08 8.64 -11.04
C LEU A 85 12.62 9.68 -12.06
N ARG A 86 12.16 9.22 -13.22
CA ARG A 86 11.64 10.11 -14.26
C ARG A 86 10.23 9.70 -14.69
N PRO A 87 9.43 10.63 -15.24
CA PRO A 87 8.17 10.30 -15.88
C PRO A 87 8.38 9.27 -17.00
N PHE A 88 7.40 8.38 -17.16
CA PHE A 88 7.36 7.41 -18.25
C PHE A 88 7.29 8.13 -19.61
N SER A 89 8.03 7.63 -20.59
CA SER A 89 8.02 8.12 -21.98
C SER A 89 7.62 7.01 -22.95
N SER A 90 7.09 7.38 -24.13
CA SER A 90 6.65 6.42 -25.15
C SER A 90 7.78 5.61 -25.78
N THR A 91 9.03 6.04 -25.61
CA THR A 91 10.23 5.30 -26.03
C THR A 91 10.66 4.23 -25.04
N ASP A 92 10.09 4.22 -23.82
CA ASP A 92 10.38 3.22 -22.80
C ASP A 92 9.84 1.85 -23.20
N THR A 93 10.37 0.81 -22.57
CA THR A 93 9.99 -0.58 -22.89
C THR A 93 8.59 -0.93 -22.35
N ASN A 94 7.94 -1.92 -22.97
CA ASN A 94 6.68 -2.48 -22.46
C ASN A 94 6.79 -2.98 -21.01
N ALA A 95 7.94 -3.56 -20.62
CA ALA A 95 8.22 -3.95 -19.24
C ALA A 95 8.17 -2.75 -18.28
N GLN A 96 8.80 -1.63 -18.66
CA GLN A 96 8.77 -0.40 -17.88
C GLN A 96 7.37 0.21 -17.82
N ALA A 97 6.57 0.09 -18.88
CA ALA A 97 5.17 0.50 -18.87
C ALA A 97 4.36 -0.29 -17.83
N LEU A 98 4.51 -1.62 -17.82
CA LEU A 98 3.84 -2.47 -16.82
C LEU A 98 4.30 -2.16 -15.39
N LEU A 99 5.59 -1.88 -15.18
CA LEU A 99 6.11 -1.47 -13.88
C LEU A 99 5.57 -0.10 -13.45
N ALA A 100 5.42 0.85 -14.38
CA ALA A 100 4.79 2.14 -14.10
C ALA A 100 3.32 1.96 -13.71
N GLY A 101 2.57 1.12 -14.43
CA GLY A 101 1.19 0.75 -14.10
C GLY A 101 1.09 0.06 -12.73
N LEU A 102 2.01 -0.86 -12.39
CA LEU A 102 2.10 -1.46 -11.06
C LEU A 102 2.37 -0.41 -9.98
N GLY A 103 3.27 0.53 -10.24
CA GLY A 103 3.54 1.67 -9.36
C GLY A 103 2.29 2.49 -9.08
N ASN A 104 1.49 2.78 -10.11
CA ASN A 104 0.21 3.48 -9.98
C ASN A 104 -0.82 2.67 -9.17
N THR A 105 -0.96 1.37 -9.44
CA THR A 105 -1.80 0.46 -8.64
C THR A 105 -1.41 0.49 -7.16
N LEU A 106 -0.10 0.44 -6.86
CA LEU A 106 0.41 0.49 -5.48
C LEU A 106 0.16 1.84 -4.82
N LYS A 107 0.40 2.96 -5.53
CA LYS A 107 0.11 4.31 -5.03
C LYS A 107 -1.34 4.46 -4.59
N VAL A 108 -2.29 4.04 -5.44
CA VAL A 108 -3.73 4.11 -5.12
C VAL A 108 -4.06 3.15 -3.98
N THR A 109 -3.58 1.91 -4.04
CA THR A 109 -3.85 0.89 -3.01
C THR A 109 -3.37 1.35 -1.62
N LEU A 110 -2.13 1.80 -1.49
CA LEU A 110 -1.56 2.22 -0.21
C LEU A 110 -2.27 3.45 0.36
N SER A 111 -2.52 4.45 -0.49
CA SER A 111 -3.25 5.66 -0.10
C SER A 111 -4.69 5.33 0.33
N ALA A 112 -5.38 4.48 -0.43
CA ALA A 112 -6.74 4.08 -0.15
C ALA A 112 -6.85 3.22 1.12
N ILE A 113 -5.93 2.28 1.36
CA ILE A 113 -5.88 1.51 2.61
C ILE A 113 -5.75 2.45 3.81
N LEU A 114 -4.79 3.38 3.77
CA LEU A 114 -4.55 4.32 4.87
C LEU A 114 -5.78 5.19 5.16
N LEU A 115 -6.30 5.86 4.12
CA LEU A 115 -7.41 6.79 4.25
C LEU A 115 -8.72 6.07 4.60
N SER A 116 -9.05 4.96 3.92
CA SER A 116 -10.29 4.23 4.20
C SER A 116 -10.31 3.57 5.57
N THR A 117 -9.16 3.14 6.09
CA THR A 117 -9.06 2.61 7.46
C THR A 117 -9.32 3.70 8.48
N ALA A 118 -8.72 4.88 8.30
CA ALA A 118 -8.92 6.03 9.17
C ALA A 118 -10.39 6.50 9.15
N PHE A 119 -10.93 6.83 7.97
CA PHE A 119 -12.31 7.29 7.84
C PHE A 119 -13.32 6.21 8.23
N GLY A 120 -13.11 4.96 7.82
CA GLY A 120 -14.01 3.87 8.14
C GLY A 120 -14.06 3.55 9.62
N THR A 121 -12.94 3.63 10.33
CA THR A 121 -12.92 3.44 11.80
C THR A 121 -13.67 4.56 12.50
N ILE A 122 -13.49 5.82 12.07
CA ILE A 122 -14.22 6.98 12.61
C ILE A 122 -15.73 6.82 12.39
N VAL A 123 -16.16 6.48 11.17
CA VAL A 123 -17.57 6.26 10.84
C VAL A 123 -18.13 5.05 11.60
N GLY A 124 -17.37 3.96 11.71
CA GLY A 124 -17.76 2.76 12.46
C GLY A 124 -18.01 3.04 13.94
N ILE A 125 -17.11 3.79 14.59
CA ILE A 125 -17.30 4.26 15.97
C ILE A 125 -18.46 5.26 16.06
N GLY A 126 -18.59 6.16 15.08
CA GLY A 126 -19.67 7.15 14.98
C GLY A 126 -21.07 6.52 15.01
N ARG A 127 -21.24 5.33 14.43
CA ARG A 127 -22.50 4.56 14.48
C ARG A 127 -22.87 4.07 15.87
N LEU A 128 -21.90 3.95 16.77
CA LEU A 128 -22.15 3.60 18.16
C LEU A 128 -22.38 4.83 19.03
N SER A 129 -22.23 6.05 18.50
CA SER A 129 -22.41 7.29 19.27
C SER A 129 -23.79 7.36 19.95
N THR A 130 -23.82 7.94 21.15
CA THR A 130 -25.09 8.27 21.84
C THR A 130 -25.80 9.42 21.14
N ASN A 131 -25.05 10.27 20.41
CA ASN A 131 -25.62 11.36 19.67
C ASN A 131 -26.40 10.81 18.46
N TRP A 132 -27.71 11.04 18.47
CA TRP A 132 -28.65 10.59 17.43
C TRP A 132 -28.20 11.04 16.03
N LEU A 133 -27.72 12.27 15.87
CA LEU A 133 -27.33 12.81 14.58
C LEU A 133 -26.10 12.09 14.03
N VAL A 134 -25.04 11.96 14.85
CA VAL A 134 -23.79 11.29 14.44
C VAL A 134 -24.06 9.84 14.06
N ARG A 135 -24.87 9.14 14.86
CA ARG A 135 -25.24 7.75 14.61
C ARG A 135 -26.00 7.58 13.30
N ASN A 136 -27.02 8.40 13.06
CA ASN A 136 -27.87 8.26 11.87
C ASN A 136 -27.18 8.75 10.59
N LEU A 137 -26.37 9.81 10.65
CA LEU A 137 -25.54 10.23 9.52
C LEU A 137 -24.54 9.14 9.14
N SER A 138 -23.87 8.54 10.14
CA SER A 138 -22.95 7.45 9.90
C SER A 138 -23.66 6.21 9.35
N PHE A 139 -24.87 5.91 9.82
CA PHE A 139 -25.71 4.84 9.28
C PHE A 139 -26.07 5.09 7.81
N GLY A 140 -26.61 6.28 7.50
CA GLY A 140 -27.05 6.63 6.15
C GLY A 140 -25.90 6.65 5.14
N LEU A 141 -24.73 7.19 5.52
CA LEU A 141 -23.53 7.17 4.69
C LEU A 141 -23.12 5.73 4.34
N VAL A 142 -23.02 4.86 5.36
CA VAL A 142 -22.60 3.46 5.14
C VAL A 142 -23.59 2.71 4.27
N GLU A 143 -24.89 2.85 4.53
CA GLU A 143 -25.95 2.14 3.80
C GLU A 143 -25.98 2.59 2.33
N CYS A 144 -25.95 3.90 2.07
CA CYS A 144 -25.94 4.45 0.71
C CYS A 144 -24.72 3.98 -0.09
N VAL A 145 -23.54 4.04 0.53
CA VAL A 145 -22.28 3.69 -0.13
C VAL A 145 -22.16 2.18 -0.39
N ARG A 146 -22.63 1.33 0.52
CA ARG A 146 -22.57 -0.14 0.33
C ARG A 146 -23.57 -0.65 -0.70
N ASN A 147 -24.70 0.05 -0.86
CA ASN A 147 -25.75 -0.31 -1.81
C ASN A 147 -25.54 0.26 -3.23
N THR A 148 -24.42 0.95 -3.48
CA THR A 148 -24.07 1.47 -4.80
C THR A 148 -22.85 0.74 -5.38
N PRO A 149 -22.92 0.24 -6.63
CA PRO A 149 -21.78 -0.39 -7.28
C PRO A 149 -20.55 0.53 -7.34
N LEU A 150 -19.37 0.01 -7.01
CA LEU A 150 -18.13 0.79 -6.99
C LEU A 150 -17.82 1.43 -8.35
N LEU A 151 -18.11 0.72 -9.45
CA LEU A 151 -17.94 1.27 -10.80
C LEU A 151 -18.75 2.56 -11.02
N ILE A 152 -20.00 2.58 -10.54
CA ILE A 152 -20.86 3.79 -10.62
C ILE A 152 -20.27 4.90 -9.75
N GLN A 153 -19.74 4.57 -8.57
CA GLN A 153 -19.07 5.56 -7.73
C GLN A 153 -17.85 6.15 -8.43
N ILE A 154 -16.99 5.33 -9.05
CA ILE A 154 -15.81 5.81 -9.79
C ILE A 154 -16.22 6.80 -10.90
N VAL A 155 -17.22 6.42 -11.71
CA VAL A 155 -17.76 7.28 -12.78
C VAL A 155 -18.36 8.57 -12.20
N PHE A 156 -19.12 8.48 -11.11
CA PHE A 156 -19.70 9.64 -10.42
C PHE A 156 -18.62 10.60 -9.90
N TRP A 157 -17.62 10.10 -9.17
CA TRP A 157 -16.55 10.93 -8.62
C TRP A 157 -15.75 11.61 -9.73
N TYR A 158 -15.55 10.94 -10.87
CA TYR A 158 -14.86 11.54 -12.01
C TYR A 158 -15.70 12.62 -12.69
N PHE A 159 -16.88 12.29 -13.22
CA PHE A 159 -17.67 13.20 -14.06
C PHE A 159 -18.47 14.25 -13.27
N ALA A 160 -18.99 13.89 -12.10
CA ALA A 160 -19.85 14.76 -11.31
C ALA A 160 -19.09 15.61 -10.27
N VAL A 161 -17.89 15.18 -9.86
CA VAL A 161 -17.09 15.89 -8.84
C VAL A 161 -15.80 16.45 -9.42
N VAL A 162 -14.85 15.60 -9.82
CA VAL A 162 -13.50 16.03 -10.21
C VAL A 162 -13.52 16.92 -11.45
N LEU A 163 -14.26 16.56 -12.50
CA LEU A 163 -14.38 17.40 -13.70
C LEU A 163 -15.22 18.68 -13.48
N ARG A 164 -15.87 18.80 -12.32
CA ARG A 164 -16.61 20.01 -11.90
C ARG A 164 -15.79 20.93 -11.01
N PHE A 165 -14.54 20.59 -10.71
CA PHE A 165 -13.60 21.52 -10.10
C PHE A 165 -13.44 22.80 -10.93
N PRO A 166 -13.08 23.92 -10.28
CA PRO A 166 -12.93 25.18 -10.97
C PRO A 166 -11.85 25.10 -12.06
N PRO A 167 -12.00 25.87 -13.16
CA PRO A 167 -10.93 26.06 -14.10
C PRO A 167 -9.70 26.70 -13.41
N ALA A 168 -8.51 26.44 -13.94
CA ALA A 168 -7.25 26.70 -13.25
C ALA A 168 -6.98 28.18 -12.93
N ASP A 169 -7.52 29.08 -13.75
CA ASP A 169 -7.50 30.54 -13.56
C ASP A 169 -8.33 30.99 -12.35
N ALA A 170 -9.40 30.27 -12.01
CA ALA A 170 -10.27 30.53 -10.88
C ALA A 170 -9.97 29.65 -9.65
N ALA A 171 -8.99 28.76 -9.72
CA ALA A 171 -8.63 27.81 -8.67
C ALA A 171 -7.81 28.46 -7.54
N SER A 172 -8.18 29.67 -7.12
CA SER A 172 -7.47 30.44 -6.12
C SER A 172 -7.52 29.78 -4.74
N SER A 173 -6.39 29.21 -4.33
CA SER A 173 -6.03 28.76 -2.98
C SER A 173 -7.16 28.03 -2.23
N TRP A 174 -7.55 26.85 -2.70
CA TRP A 174 -8.46 26.02 -1.92
C TRP A 174 -7.70 25.54 -0.67
N PHE A 175 -8.10 25.99 0.51
CA PHE A 175 -7.55 25.47 1.77
C PHE A 175 -6.01 25.59 1.92
N GLY A 176 -5.50 26.83 1.99
CA GLY A 176 -4.20 27.13 2.60
C GLY A 176 -2.97 26.45 1.99
N GLY A 177 -2.97 26.18 0.68
CA GLY A 177 -1.84 25.58 -0.05
C GLY A 177 -2.20 24.39 -0.94
N LEU A 178 -3.48 24.00 -1.00
CA LEU A 178 -3.98 23.00 -1.94
C LEU A 178 -4.61 23.70 -3.15
N ILE A 179 -4.48 23.11 -4.34
CA ILE A 179 -5.18 23.61 -5.53
C ILE A 179 -5.91 22.44 -6.17
N ALA A 180 -7.23 22.52 -6.26
CA ALA A 180 -8.02 21.57 -7.04
C ALA A 180 -8.52 22.26 -8.30
N SER A 181 -8.18 21.69 -9.45
CA SER A 181 -8.64 22.13 -10.74
C SER A 181 -9.05 20.94 -11.60
N ARG A 182 -9.63 21.19 -12.77
CA ARG A 182 -9.96 20.16 -13.76
C ARG A 182 -8.73 19.40 -14.27
N SER A 183 -7.54 19.98 -14.14
CA SER A 183 -6.26 19.34 -14.47
C SER A 183 -5.72 18.43 -13.36
N GLY A 184 -6.34 18.40 -12.18
CA GLY A 184 -5.94 17.56 -11.06
C GLY A 184 -5.94 18.30 -9.72
N VAL A 185 -5.50 17.58 -8.68
CA VAL A 185 -5.31 18.13 -7.34
C VAL A 185 -3.82 18.26 -7.05
N PHE A 186 -3.39 19.47 -6.73
CA PHE A 186 -2.01 19.83 -6.46
C PHE A 186 -1.84 19.98 -4.95
N LEU A 187 -0.92 19.18 -4.41
CA LEU A 187 -0.58 19.13 -2.99
C LEU A 187 0.79 19.77 -2.77
N PRO A 188 1.05 20.44 -1.63
CA PRO A 188 2.39 20.84 -1.24
C PRO A 188 3.37 19.66 -1.33
N GLY A 189 4.40 19.83 -2.16
CA GLY A 189 5.42 18.83 -2.41
C GLY A 189 6.72 19.15 -1.69
N ILE A 190 7.61 18.16 -1.65
CA ILE A 190 9.00 18.37 -1.28
C ILE A 190 9.80 18.37 -2.58
N ALA A 191 10.39 19.51 -2.92
CA ALA A 191 11.31 19.64 -4.05
C ALA A 191 12.75 19.68 -3.57
N VAL A 192 13.68 19.40 -4.48
CA VAL A 192 15.09 19.67 -4.24
C VAL A 192 15.29 21.18 -4.35
N SER A 193 15.86 21.78 -3.32
CA SER A 193 16.17 23.21 -3.29
C SER A 193 17.19 23.56 -4.36
N ASP A 194 17.05 24.71 -5.03
CA ASP A 194 18.04 25.21 -6.00
C ASP A 194 19.43 25.45 -5.36
N VAL A 195 19.47 25.63 -4.04
CA VAL A 195 20.69 25.80 -3.24
C VAL A 195 21.25 24.46 -2.74
N ALA A 196 20.63 23.33 -3.13
CA ALA A 196 21.08 22.00 -2.73
C ALA A 196 22.46 21.68 -3.33
N SER A 197 23.39 21.25 -2.47
CA SER A 197 24.71 20.77 -2.88
C SER A 197 24.89 19.32 -2.45
N PRO A 198 25.79 18.55 -3.10
CA PRO A 198 26.13 17.20 -2.62
C PRO A 198 26.59 17.19 -1.16
N VAL A 199 27.22 18.28 -0.71
CA VAL A 199 27.64 18.48 0.68
C VAL A 199 26.43 18.60 1.60
N SER A 200 25.41 19.41 1.25
CA SER A 200 24.22 19.55 2.10
C SER A 200 23.40 18.27 2.19
N TRP A 201 23.33 17.47 1.13
CA TRP A 201 22.78 16.11 1.16
C TRP A 201 23.57 15.17 2.09
N SER A 202 24.90 15.18 2.00
CA SER A 202 25.75 14.32 2.83
C SER A 202 25.61 14.64 4.32
N LEU A 203 25.53 15.93 4.67
CA LEU A 203 25.30 16.39 6.04
C LEU A 203 23.94 15.95 6.57
N LEU A 204 22.88 16.05 5.75
CA LEU A 204 21.54 15.61 6.15
C LEU A 204 21.48 14.10 6.39
N VAL A 205 22.09 13.30 5.49
CA VAL A 205 22.16 11.84 5.61
C VAL A 205 22.96 11.43 6.85
N CYS A 206 24.12 12.05 7.09
CA CYS A 206 24.93 11.80 8.28
C CYS A 206 24.17 12.21 9.57
N GLY A 207 23.43 13.32 9.52
CA GLY A 207 22.60 13.77 10.65
C GLY A 207 21.49 12.78 10.99
N PHE A 208 20.74 12.33 9.98
CA PHE A 208 19.73 11.28 10.15
C PHE A 208 20.35 9.96 10.62
N GLY A 209 21.50 9.57 10.07
CA GLY A 209 22.23 8.37 10.49
C GLY A 209 22.66 8.41 11.94
N ALA A 210 23.20 9.54 12.41
CA ALA A 210 23.57 9.75 13.81
C ALA A 210 22.36 9.75 14.76
N ALA A 211 21.26 10.42 14.36
CA ALA A 211 20.01 10.41 15.11
C ALA A 211 19.40 9.00 15.22
N PHE A 212 19.44 8.24 14.13
CA PHE A 212 18.98 6.86 14.10
C PHE A 212 19.85 5.96 14.97
N ALA A 213 21.18 6.07 14.89
CA ALA A 213 22.10 5.34 15.76
C ALA A 213 21.87 5.65 17.25
N ALA A 214 21.53 6.90 17.60
CA ALA A 214 21.23 7.31 18.97
C ALA A 214 20.01 6.58 19.58
N LEU A 215 19.12 6.02 18.76
CA LEU A 215 17.97 5.21 19.23
C LEU A 215 18.40 3.85 19.80
N PHE A 216 19.57 3.34 19.40
CA PHE A 216 20.06 2.01 19.77
C PHE A 216 21.17 2.04 20.83
N VAL A 217 21.61 3.23 21.26
CA VAL A 217 22.68 3.39 22.24
C VAL A 217 22.11 3.60 23.64
N GLY A 218 22.47 2.72 24.57
CA GLY A 218 22.05 2.78 25.98
C GLY A 218 22.86 3.75 26.85
N HIS A 219 24.10 4.08 26.46
CA HIS A 219 24.99 4.93 27.25
C HIS A 219 24.66 6.43 27.08
N ARG A 220 24.33 7.13 28.18
CA ARG A 220 23.86 8.53 28.16
C ARG A 220 24.83 9.48 27.46
N ALA A 221 26.13 9.36 27.70
CA ALA A 221 27.13 10.26 27.11
C ALA A 221 27.25 10.08 25.59
N THR A 222 27.24 8.82 25.11
CA THR A 222 27.35 8.49 23.69
C THR A 222 26.08 8.88 22.94
N LYS A 223 24.92 8.68 23.57
CA LYS A 223 23.64 9.15 23.04
C LYS A 223 23.60 10.67 22.92
N ALA A 224 24.08 11.39 23.94
CA ALA A 224 24.18 12.86 23.89
C ALA A 224 25.14 13.33 22.79
N ALA A 225 26.29 12.67 22.61
CA ALA A 225 27.23 12.97 21.54
C ALA A 225 26.64 12.74 20.15
N LEU A 226 25.89 11.65 19.95
CA LEU A 226 25.21 11.36 18.67
C LEU A 226 24.09 12.37 18.38
N CYS A 227 23.31 12.78 19.38
CA CYS A 227 22.32 13.84 19.22
C CYS A 227 22.96 15.20 18.92
N ALA A 228 24.11 15.50 19.55
CA ALA A 228 24.86 16.73 19.25
C ALA A 228 25.43 16.70 17.82
N ALA A 229 25.96 15.55 17.38
CA ALA A 229 26.43 15.35 16.01
C ALA A 229 25.29 15.46 14.99
N SER A 230 24.10 14.92 15.28
CA SER A 230 22.95 15.08 14.39
C SER A 230 22.51 16.54 14.30
N ALA A 231 22.45 17.25 15.43
CA ALA A 231 22.11 18.67 15.45
C ALA A 231 23.13 19.50 14.68
N ALA A 232 24.43 19.26 14.87
CA ALA A 232 25.50 19.94 14.14
C ALA A 232 25.42 19.67 12.63
N ALA A 233 25.14 18.44 12.21
CA ALA A 233 25.00 18.06 10.81
C ALA A 233 23.77 18.71 10.15
N VAL A 234 22.63 18.75 10.85
CA VAL A 234 21.43 19.45 10.37
C VAL A 234 21.69 20.95 10.26
N THR A 235 22.27 21.59 11.29
CA THR A 235 22.64 23.00 11.25
C THR A 235 23.63 23.31 10.12
N GLY A 236 24.63 22.45 9.92
CA GLY A 236 25.56 22.56 8.79
C GLY A 236 24.85 22.46 7.45
N SER A 237 23.87 21.56 7.31
CA SER A 237 23.06 21.46 6.09
C SER A 237 22.23 22.72 5.83
N ILE A 238 21.75 23.40 6.88
CA ILE A 238 21.02 24.67 6.77
C ILE A 238 21.94 25.79 6.31
N ILE A 239 23.14 25.90 6.90
CA ILE A 239 24.13 26.95 6.57
C ILE A 239 24.62 26.83 5.13
N VAL A 240 24.91 25.61 4.67
CA VAL A 240 25.39 25.35 3.30
C VAL A 240 24.30 25.50 2.24
N GLY A 241 23.03 25.51 2.66
CA GLY A 241 21.86 25.49 1.78
C GLY A 241 21.08 24.20 1.98
N PHE A 242 19.98 24.30 2.73
CA PHE A 242 19.15 23.15 3.06
C PHE A 242 18.61 22.52 1.76
N PRO A 243 18.84 21.22 1.51
CA PRO A 243 18.62 20.62 0.20
C PRO A 243 17.15 20.35 -0.13
N LEU A 244 16.25 20.48 0.84
CA LEU A 244 14.81 20.27 0.66
C LEU A 244 14.09 21.60 0.72
N ALA A 245 13.31 21.91 -0.33
CA ALA A 245 12.42 23.05 -0.36
C ALA A 245 10.97 22.58 -0.36
N LEU A 246 10.10 23.37 0.26
CA LEU A 246 8.67 23.13 0.24
C LEU A 246 8.10 23.76 -1.04
N ASP A 247 7.68 22.92 -1.97
CA ASP A 247 7.16 23.33 -3.27
C ASP A 247 5.64 23.49 -3.17
N LEU A 248 5.21 24.75 -3.07
CA LEU A 248 3.80 25.10 -2.94
C LEU A 248 3.19 25.27 -4.33
N PRO A 249 2.03 24.67 -4.59
CA PRO A 249 1.40 24.78 -5.90
C PRO A 249 0.90 26.20 -6.13
N VAL A 250 1.17 26.73 -7.33
CA VAL A 250 0.76 28.07 -7.76
C VAL A 250 -0.21 27.93 -8.94
N ALA A 251 -1.38 28.55 -8.83
CA ALA A 251 -2.36 28.60 -9.90
C ALA A 251 -1.83 29.45 -11.06
N THR A 252 -1.96 28.94 -12.28
CA THR A 252 -1.59 29.59 -13.53
C THR A 252 -2.79 29.60 -14.49
N ARG A 253 -2.70 30.35 -15.58
CA ARG A 253 -3.78 30.46 -16.57
C ARG A 253 -4.17 29.11 -17.22
N PHE A 254 -3.26 28.15 -17.30
CA PHE A 254 -3.46 26.87 -17.99
C PHE A 254 -3.53 25.65 -17.05
N GLY A 255 -3.36 25.84 -15.75
CA GLY A 255 -3.23 24.76 -14.78
C GLY A 255 -2.71 25.26 -13.45
N ALA A 256 -2.23 24.37 -12.59
CA ALA A 256 -1.34 24.76 -11.51
C ALA A 256 0.04 24.12 -11.77
N ASN A 257 1.07 24.75 -11.23
CA ASN A 257 2.45 24.26 -11.30
C ASN A 257 3.01 24.16 -9.88
N GLY A 258 3.97 23.26 -9.70
CA GLY A 258 4.58 23.00 -8.40
C GLY A 258 3.79 21.99 -7.56
N GLY A 259 4.47 21.47 -6.55
CA GLY A 259 3.96 20.47 -5.63
C GLY A 259 3.85 19.07 -6.24
N THR A 260 3.18 18.20 -5.51
CA THR A 260 2.83 16.85 -6.00
C THR A 260 1.46 16.89 -6.66
N VAL A 261 1.39 16.44 -7.90
CA VAL A 261 0.15 16.44 -8.69
C VAL A 261 -0.53 15.09 -8.61
N LEU A 262 -1.80 15.09 -8.23
CA LEU A 262 -2.70 13.96 -8.39
C LEU A 262 -3.53 14.18 -9.65
N THR A 263 -3.40 13.30 -10.62
CA THR A 263 -4.18 13.36 -11.86
C THR A 263 -5.69 13.33 -11.56
N PRO A 264 -6.54 13.88 -12.44
CA PRO A 264 -8.00 13.81 -12.27
C PRO A 264 -8.50 12.38 -12.10
N GLU A 265 -7.94 11.45 -12.88
CA GLU A 265 -8.29 10.04 -12.84
C GLU A 265 -7.87 9.41 -11.50
N MET A 266 -6.64 9.69 -11.03
CA MET A 266 -6.18 9.22 -9.72
C MET A 266 -7.04 9.76 -8.58
N THR A 267 -7.38 11.05 -8.63
CA THR A 267 -8.19 11.71 -7.60
C THR A 267 -9.57 11.06 -7.53
N ALA A 268 -10.21 10.84 -8.68
CA ALA A 268 -11.54 10.24 -8.75
C ALA A 268 -11.56 8.80 -8.26
N ILE A 269 -10.63 7.96 -8.72
CA ILE A 269 -10.56 6.56 -8.28
C ILE A 269 -10.22 6.47 -6.79
N LEU A 270 -9.31 7.32 -6.30
CA LEU A 270 -8.93 7.35 -4.88
C LEU A 270 -10.14 7.75 -4.02
N LEU A 271 -10.87 8.81 -4.37
CA LEU A 271 -12.08 9.22 -3.66
C LEU A 271 -13.14 8.10 -3.65
N ALA A 272 -13.40 7.50 -4.81
CA ALA A 272 -14.37 6.41 -4.93
C ALA A 272 -14.01 5.21 -4.05
N ILE A 273 -12.76 4.74 -4.13
CA ILE A 273 -12.29 3.59 -3.35
C ILE A 273 -12.25 3.93 -1.85
N VAL A 274 -11.81 5.14 -1.47
CA VAL A 274 -11.76 5.56 -0.06
C VAL A 274 -13.16 5.61 0.54
N VAL A 275 -14.11 6.25 -0.13
CA VAL A 275 -15.51 6.33 0.33
C VAL A 275 -16.12 4.94 0.40
N ASN A 276 -16.02 4.15 -0.68
CA ASN A 276 -16.53 2.78 -0.70
C ASN A 276 -15.94 1.92 0.42
N SER A 277 -14.61 1.87 0.51
CA SER A 277 -13.92 1.05 1.50
C SER A 277 -14.14 1.51 2.93
N SER A 278 -14.27 2.82 3.17
CA SER A 278 -14.58 3.34 4.51
C SER A 278 -15.91 2.79 5.03
N ALA A 279 -16.91 2.62 4.17
CA ALA A 279 -18.20 2.06 4.57
C ALA A 279 -18.11 0.57 4.95
N TYR A 280 -17.32 -0.22 4.21
CA TYR A 280 -17.06 -1.62 4.57
C TYR A 280 -16.20 -1.75 5.83
N VAL A 281 -15.17 -0.92 5.99
CA VAL A 281 -14.36 -0.86 7.21
C VAL A 281 -15.23 -0.47 8.40
N ALA A 282 -16.15 0.48 8.25
CA ALA A 282 -17.07 0.89 9.32
C ALA A 282 -17.96 -0.27 9.80
N GLU A 283 -18.43 -1.12 8.90
CA GLU A 283 -19.18 -2.34 9.25
C GLU A 283 -18.32 -3.39 9.93
N ILE A 284 -17.08 -3.58 9.46
CA ILE A 284 -16.14 -4.50 10.10
C ILE A 284 -15.85 -4.05 11.54
N VAL A 285 -15.58 -2.76 11.75
CA VAL A 285 -15.31 -2.19 13.09
C VAL A 285 -16.54 -2.29 13.98
N ARG A 286 -17.72 -1.89 13.48
CA ARG A 286 -18.97 -2.01 14.25
C ARG A 286 -19.27 -3.46 14.61
N GLY A 287 -19.20 -4.37 13.64
CA GLY A 287 -19.45 -5.80 13.85
C GLY A 287 -18.46 -6.43 14.83
N ALA A 288 -17.21 -5.99 14.84
CA ALA A 288 -16.22 -6.43 15.82
C ALA A 288 -16.49 -5.90 17.24
N ILE A 289 -17.06 -4.69 17.37
CA ILE A 289 -17.50 -4.16 18.67
C ILE A 289 -18.72 -4.94 19.18
N ASP A 290 -19.69 -5.22 18.30
CA ASP A 290 -20.89 -5.97 18.65
C ASP A 290 -20.60 -7.44 19.00
N ALA A 291 -19.49 -8.00 18.51
CA ALA A 291 -19.03 -9.35 18.83
C ALA A 291 -18.47 -9.49 20.26
N LEU A 292 -18.13 -8.39 20.94
CA LEU A 292 -17.60 -8.43 22.31
C LEU A 292 -18.72 -8.68 23.33
N PRO A 293 -18.43 -9.41 24.42
CA PRO A 293 -19.44 -9.66 25.47
C PRO A 293 -19.96 -8.36 26.09
N LYS A 294 -21.29 -8.23 26.19
CA LYS A 294 -21.94 -7.07 26.82
C LYS A 294 -21.50 -6.84 28.26
N GLY A 295 -21.11 -7.91 28.98
CA GLY A 295 -20.61 -7.83 30.35
C GLY A 295 -19.40 -6.88 30.52
N GLN A 296 -18.57 -6.67 29.49
CA GLN A 296 -17.48 -5.69 29.54
C GLN A 296 -18.01 -4.25 29.68
N TRP A 297 -19.09 -3.94 28.96
CA TRP A 297 -19.77 -2.65 29.04
C TRP A 297 -20.48 -2.48 30.38
N GLU A 298 -21.18 -3.51 30.85
CA GLU A 298 -21.90 -3.49 32.13
C GLU A 298 -20.94 -3.35 33.33
N ALA A 299 -19.81 -4.09 33.32
CA ALA A 299 -18.78 -3.99 34.35
C ALA A 299 -18.13 -2.60 34.38
N SER A 300 -17.79 -2.03 33.22
CA SER A 300 -17.26 -0.67 33.15
C SER A 300 -18.23 0.39 33.66
N ALA A 301 -19.53 0.23 33.38
CA ALA A 301 -20.57 1.11 33.90
C ALA A 301 -20.74 0.97 35.42
N ALA A 302 -20.65 -0.24 35.97
CA ALA A 302 -20.69 -0.48 37.41
C ALA A 302 -19.49 0.15 38.15
N LEU A 303 -18.34 0.27 37.49
CA LEU A 303 -17.16 0.99 37.98
C LEU A 303 -17.24 2.51 37.78
N GLY A 304 -18.34 3.04 37.24
CA GLY A 304 -18.54 4.47 37.01
C GLY A 304 -17.69 5.05 35.86
N LEU A 305 -17.12 4.20 35.00
CA LEU A 305 -16.33 4.66 33.86
C LEU A 305 -17.23 5.33 32.83
N SER A 306 -16.78 6.49 32.31
CA SER A 306 -17.50 7.12 31.21
C SER A 306 -17.40 6.30 29.93
N ARG A 307 -18.37 6.47 29.03
CA ARG A 307 -18.42 5.72 27.76
C ARG A 307 -17.17 5.90 26.90
N SER A 308 -16.55 7.08 26.95
CA SER A 308 -15.31 7.36 26.23
C SER A 308 -14.13 6.58 26.79
N HIS A 309 -13.99 6.50 28.13
CA HIS A 309 -12.95 5.68 28.77
C HIS A 309 -13.19 4.19 28.51
N THR A 310 -14.43 3.74 28.65
CA THR A 310 -14.82 2.36 28.31
C THR A 310 -14.43 2.01 26.88
N LEU A 311 -14.76 2.88 25.92
CA LEU A 311 -14.45 2.66 24.53
C LEU A 311 -12.93 2.65 24.27
N ARG A 312 -12.21 3.66 24.77
CA ARG A 312 -10.78 3.83 24.48
C ARG A 312 -9.89 2.82 25.18
N ASP A 313 -10.16 2.53 26.44
CA ASP A 313 -9.23 1.83 27.32
C ASP A 313 -9.56 0.35 27.45
N ILE A 314 -10.82 -0.05 27.25
CA ILE A 314 -11.27 -1.44 27.39
C ILE A 314 -11.64 -2.04 26.04
N ILE A 315 -12.54 -1.40 25.30
CA ILE A 315 -13.16 -2.00 24.10
C ILE A 315 -12.23 -1.92 22.88
N LEU A 316 -11.76 -0.72 22.49
CA LEU A 316 -10.95 -0.53 21.27
C LEU A 316 -9.68 -1.39 21.22
N PRO A 317 -8.92 -1.59 22.32
CA PRO A 317 -7.75 -2.46 22.30
C PRO A 317 -8.09 -3.93 21.98
N GLN A 318 -9.27 -4.40 22.39
CA GLN A 318 -9.77 -5.75 22.09
C GLN A 318 -10.29 -5.85 20.66
N VAL A 319 -11.10 -4.86 20.22
CA VAL A 319 -11.64 -4.76 18.86
C VAL A 319 -10.54 -4.81 17.81
N PHE A 320 -9.42 -4.13 18.05
CA PHE A 320 -8.28 -4.12 17.13
C PHE A 320 -7.85 -5.54 16.73
N ARG A 321 -7.84 -6.50 17.67
CA ARG A 321 -7.45 -7.89 17.38
C ARG A 321 -8.52 -8.62 16.57
N VAL A 322 -9.79 -8.33 16.84
CA VAL A 322 -10.94 -8.94 16.17
C VAL A 322 -11.07 -8.48 14.71
N VAL A 323 -10.73 -7.22 14.39
CA VAL A 323 -10.87 -6.67 13.03
C VAL A 323 -9.76 -7.11 12.07
N LEU A 324 -8.57 -7.48 12.56
CA LEU A 324 -7.39 -7.73 11.71
C LEU A 324 -7.61 -8.77 10.60
N PRO A 325 -8.23 -9.95 10.84
CA PRO A 325 -8.48 -10.92 9.78
C PRO A 325 -9.41 -10.38 8.69
N SER A 326 -10.43 -9.62 9.09
CA SER A 326 -11.40 -9.01 8.17
C SER A 326 -10.77 -7.89 7.32
N PHE A 327 -9.86 -7.11 7.91
CA PHE A 327 -9.09 -6.09 7.19
C PHE A 327 -8.20 -6.70 6.11
N ALA A 328 -7.61 -7.87 6.35
CA ALA A 328 -6.79 -8.55 5.33
C ALA A 328 -7.59 -8.82 4.06
N ASN A 329 -8.78 -9.41 4.20
CA ASN A 329 -9.68 -9.66 3.07
C ASN A 329 -10.11 -8.35 2.41
N ARG A 330 -10.43 -7.31 3.20
CA ARG A 330 -10.82 -6.01 2.63
C ARG A 330 -9.71 -5.36 1.81
N TYR A 331 -8.46 -5.39 2.28
CA TYR A 331 -7.33 -4.80 1.57
C TYR A 331 -6.99 -5.57 0.29
N ILE A 332 -7.13 -6.90 0.28
CA ILE A 332 -6.99 -7.71 -0.93
C ILE A 332 -8.06 -7.31 -1.96
N SER A 333 -9.33 -7.20 -1.56
CA SER A 333 -10.40 -6.77 -2.45
C SER A 333 -10.17 -5.35 -2.95
N LEU A 334 -9.82 -4.41 -2.07
CA LEU A 334 -9.52 -3.02 -2.43
C LEU A 334 -8.41 -2.92 -3.48
N THR A 335 -7.37 -3.75 -3.34
CA THR A 335 -6.27 -3.80 -4.32
C THR A 335 -6.78 -4.21 -5.69
N LYS A 336 -7.65 -5.22 -5.76
CA LYS A 336 -8.26 -5.66 -7.02
C LYS A 336 -9.22 -4.60 -7.58
N ASP A 337 -9.98 -3.93 -6.73
CA ASP A 337 -10.91 -2.87 -7.11
C ASP A 337 -10.23 -1.69 -7.83
N THR A 338 -8.91 -1.48 -7.63
CA THR A 338 -8.14 -0.48 -8.40
C THR A 338 -8.19 -0.70 -9.91
N SER A 339 -8.40 -1.94 -10.37
CA SER A 339 -8.51 -2.25 -11.81
C SER A 339 -9.80 -1.72 -12.45
N LEU A 340 -10.80 -1.34 -11.66
CA LEU A 340 -12.01 -0.67 -12.15
C LEU A 340 -11.71 0.76 -12.65
N GLY A 341 -10.51 1.29 -12.36
CA GLY A 341 -10.01 2.55 -12.90
C GLY A 341 -10.00 2.63 -14.42
N ILE A 342 -10.01 1.49 -15.11
CA ILE A 342 -10.16 1.42 -16.57
C ILE A 342 -11.37 2.20 -17.10
N ALA A 343 -12.44 2.30 -16.31
CA ALA A 343 -13.67 3.00 -16.69
C ALA A 343 -13.49 4.51 -16.89
N ILE A 344 -12.46 5.10 -16.27
CA ILE A 344 -12.10 6.51 -16.38
C ILE A 344 -10.73 6.70 -17.01
N GLY A 345 -10.13 5.64 -17.56
CA GLY A 345 -8.82 5.69 -18.22
C GLY A 345 -7.63 5.85 -17.27
N TYR A 346 -7.76 5.49 -15.99
CA TYR A 346 -6.63 5.54 -15.06
C TYR A 346 -5.56 4.50 -15.47
N PRO A 347 -4.28 4.89 -15.64
CA PRO A 347 -3.22 4.00 -16.11
C PRO A 347 -2.66 3.11 -15.00
N ASP A 348 -3.52 2.26 -14.43
CA ASP A 348 -3.13 1.20 -13.50
C ASP A 348 -2.54 -0.02 -14.24
N LEU A 349 -2.05 -1.02 -13.51
CA LEU A 349 -1.48 -2.23 -14.12
C LEU A 349 -2.45 -2.90 -15.10
N PHE A 350 -3.75 -2.98 -14.76
CA PHE A 350 -4.75 -3.63 -15.61
C PHE A 350 -4.95 -2.87 -16.93
N ASN A 351 -5.14 -1.55 -16.86
CA ASN A 351 -5.30 -0.69 -18.03
C ASN A 351 -4.05 -0.70 -18.93
N VAL A 352 -2.86 -0.55 -18.34
CA VAL A 352 -1.59 -0.53 -19.09
C VAL A 352 -1.35 -1.87 -19.76
N SER A 353 -1.55 -2.99 -19.04
CA SER A 353 -1.42 -4.31 -19.64
C SER A 353 -2.43 -4.55 -20.77
N GLY A 354 -3.68 -4.10 -20.61
CA GLY A 354 -4.69 -4.18 -21.66
C GLY A 354 -4.26 -3.42 -22.92
N THR A 355 -3.71 -2.22 -22.75
CA THR A 355 -3.23 -1.38 -23.87
C THR A 355 -2.05 -2.03 -24.59
N VAL A 356 -1.02 -2.46 -23.85
CA VAL A 356 0.15 -3.15 -24.40
C VAL A 356 -0.24 -4.44 -25.12
N SER A 357 -1.16 -5.22 -24.55
CA SER A 357 -1.60 -6.49 -25.12
C SER A 357 -2.36 -6.29 -26.43
N ASN A 358 -3.25 -5.29 -26.48
CA ASN A 358 -4.01 -4.95 -27.68
C ASN A 358 -3.11 -4.45 -28.82
N GLN A 359 -2.05 -3.69 -28.52
CA GLN A 359 -1.11 -3.20 -29.53
C GLN A 359 -0.15 -4.28 -30.04
N THR A 360 0.31 -5.16 -29.16
CA THR A 360 1.30 -6.21 -29.50
C THR A 360 0.67 -7.52 -29.98
N GLY A 361 -0.66 -7.67 -29.83
CA GLY A 361 -1.37 -8.91 -30.09
C GLY A 361 -1.09 -10.02 -29.06
N ARG A 362 -0.51 -9.69 -27.90
CA ARG A 362 -0.06 -10.65 -26.85
C ARG A 362 -1.01 -10.72 -25.67
N ASN A 363 -2.28 -10.98 -25.95
CA ASN A 363 -3.36 -10.97 -24.96
C ASN A 363 -3.22 -12.05 -23.88
N LEU A 364 -2.78 -13.25 -24.24
CA LEU A 364 -2.63 -14.35 -23.28
C LEU A 364 -1.52 -14.06 -22.27
N GLU A 365 -0.36 -13.58 -22.75
CA GLU A 365 0.78 -13.22 -21.94
C GLU A 365 0.45 -12.06 -21.00
N GLY A 366 -0.22 -11.02 -21.51
CA GLY A 366 -0.66 -9.88 -20.70
C GLY A 366 -1.60 -10.29 -19.56
N VAL A 367 -2.61 -11.12 -19.84
CA VAL A 367 -3.52 -11.64 -18.80
C VAL A 367 -2.76 -12.45 -17.75
N ILE A 368 -1.82 -13.30 -18.15
CA ILE A 368 -1.00 -14.09 -17.22
C ILE A 368 -0.17 -13.17 -16.31
N ILE A 369 0.48 -12.14 -16.87
CA ILE A 369 1.28 -11.19 -16.08
C ILE A 369 0.40 -10.48 -15.05
N VAL A 370 -0.77 -9.98 -15.47
CA VAL A 370 -1.73 -9.31 -14.58
C VAL A 370 -2.19 -10.25 -13.47
N MET A 371 -2.63 -11.47 -13.80
CA MET A 371 -3.12 -12.44 -12.83
C MET A 371 -2.04 -12.83 -11.81
N LEU A 372 -0.81 -13.10 -12.26
CA LEU A 372 0.31 -13.41 -11.38
C LEU A 372 0.67 -12.22 -10.49
N THR A 373 0.63 -11.00 -11.03
CA THR A 373 0.97 -9.80 -10.26
C THR A 373 -0.07 -9.54 -9.17
N TYR A 374 -1.37 -9.58 -9.48
CA TYR A 374 -2.42 -9.42 -8.46
C TYR A 374 -2.43 -10.56 -7.44
N LEU A 375 -2.04 -11.78 -7.84
CA LEU A 375 -1.84 -12.90 -6.91
C LEU A 375 -0.69 -12.62 -5.93
N VAL A 376 0.46 -12.19 -6.45
CA VAL A 376 1.64 -11.83 -5.65
C VAL A 376 1.31 -10.68 -4.69
N LEU A 377 0.62 -9.64 -5.17
CA LEU A 377 0.15 -8.54 -4.31
C LEU A 377 -0.78 -9.06 -3.21
N SER A 378 -1.71 -9.96 -3.53
CA SER A 378 -2.61 -10.57 -2.55
C SER A 378 -1.85 -11.37 -1.49
N TRP A 379 -0.82 -12.12 -1.89
CA TRP A 379 0.05 -12.84 -0.96
C TRP A 379 0.88 -11.91 -0.08
N ILE A 380 1.44 -10.83 -0.63
CA ILE A 380 2.18 -9.83 0.15
C ILE A 380 1.28 -9.22 1.21
N ILE A 381 0.06 -8.80 0.83
CA ILE A 381 -0.91 -8.22 1.77
C ILE A 381 -1.31 -9.25 2.84
N SER A 382 -1.61 -10.49 2.44
CA SER A 382 -1.95 -11.56 3.37
C SER A 382 -0.82 -11.86 4.36
N ALA A 383 0.42 -11.96 3.87
CA ALA A 383 1.60 -12.18 4.70
C ALA A 383 1.82 -11.03 5.70
N CYS A 384 1.76 -9.78 5.24
CA CYS A 384 1.85 -8.61 6.11
C CYS A 384 0.78 -8.62 7.21
N MET A 385 -0.48 -8.91 6.86
CA MET A 385 -1.57 -8.96 7.82
C MET A 385 -1.47 -10.13 8.80
N ASN A 386 -0.99 -11.29 8.34
CA ASN A 386 -0.73 -12.44 9.21
C ASN A 386 0.39 -12.15 10.22
N LEU A 387 1.44 -11.45 9.80
CA LEU A 387 2.51 -11.00 10.70
C LEU A 387 1.99 -10.02 11.76
N ILE A 388 1.14 -9.07 11.37
CA ILE A 388 0.51 -8.13 12.31
C ILE A 388 -0.41 -8.89 13.29
N ASN A 389 -1.21 -9.83 12.81
CA ASN A 389 -2.10 -10.66 13.63
C ASN A 389 -1.31 -11.50 14.66
N ALA A 390 -0.25 -12.17 14.22
CA ALA A 390 0.60 -12.96 15.12
C ALA A 390 1.23 -12.10 16.23
N ARG A 391 1.72 -10.90 15.89
CA ARG A 391 2.28 -9.95 16.87
C ARG A 391 1.24 -9.41 17.85
N ALA A 392 0.02 -9.16 17.38
CA ALA A 392 -1.06 -8.67 18.23
C ALA A 392 -1.49 -9.71 19.27
N ASN A 393 -1.53 -11.00 18.88
CA ASN A 393 -1.93 -12.10 19.78
C ASN A 393 -0.83 -12.47 20.78
N ALA A 394 0.45 -12.36 20.41
CA ALA A 394 1.57 -12.65 21.30
C ALA A 394 1.64 -11.73 22.54
N ARG A 395 1.10 -10.51 22.47
CA ARG A 395 1.10 -9.53 23.57
C ARG A 395 -0.04 -9.69 24.57
N GLY A 396 -1.00 -10.57 24.31
CA GLY A 396 -2.19 -10.78 25.15
C GLY A 396 -2.20 -12.10 25.93
N GLY A 397 -1.13 -12.88 25.86
CA GLY A 397 -1.01 -14.21 26.47
C GLY A 397 -0.07 -14.30 27.67
N SER A 398 0.18 -13.20 28.37
CA SER A 398 0.96 -13.15 29.61
C SER A 398 0.11 -12.78 30.80
#